data_AF-A0A3N2KLH4-F1
#
_entry.id   AF-A0A3N2KLH4-F1
#
_cell.length_a   1.000
_cell.length_b   1.000
_cell.length_c   1.000
_cell.angle_alpha   90.00
_cell.angle_beta   90.00
_cell.angle_gamma   90.00
#
_symmetry.space_group_name_H-M   'P 1'
#
loop_
_entity.id
_entity.type
_entity.pdbx_description
1 polymer ?
#
loop_
_entity_poly.entity_id
_entity_poly.type
_entity_poly.pdbx_seq_one_letter_code
_entity_poly.pdbx_strand_id
1 'polypeptide(L)'
;MIMAQRFIYVKINPAVSAFLGQTHWRARTADGNYIAFIHDIKRIDRDFLAHPEETASAIGALLLNSAEAKEEQDGTSSRPLPAATDPRFYIDPSETGGAEEEDGTVAESPEDGADADSPAQEETDTENEETEGGME
;
A
#
# COMPACT_ATOMS: atom_id res chain seq x y z
N MET A 1 4.38 -28.07 10.52
CA MET A 1 4.86 -27.59 9.20
C MET A 1 4.83 -26.08 9.27
N ILE A 2 5.95 -25.45 9.61
CA ILE A 2 6.02 -23.98 9.69
C ILE A 2 6.08 -23.53 8.23
N MET A 3 4.97 -22.99 7.72
CA MET A 3 4.99 -22.23 6.48
C MET A 3 5.99 -21.09 6.71
N ALA A 4 7.19 -21.22 6.14
CA ALA A 4 8.14 -20.13 6.11
C ALA A 4 7.48 -19.04 5.26
N GLN A 5 6.86 -18.06 5.92
CA GLN A 5 6.41 -16.85 5.25
C GLN A 5 7.64 -16.21 4.64
N ARG A 6 7.76 -16.30 3.32
CA ARG A 6 8.90 -15.77 2.60
C ARG A 6 8.57 -14.34 2.23
N PHE A 7 9.05 -13.40 3.02
CA PHE A 7 9.01 -11.98 2.69
C PHE A 7 9.90 -11.74 1.48
N ILE A 8 9.33 -11.13 0.44
CA ILE A 8 10.04 -10.79 -0.81
C ILE A 8 10.10 -9.27 -0.98
N TYR A 9 9.18 -8.57 -0.33
CA TYR A 9 9.01 -7.13 -0.42
C TYR A 9 9.26 -6.47 0.93
N VAL A 10 9.53 -5.17 0.88
CA VAL A 10 9.76 -4.35 2.05
C VAL A 10 9.25 -2.94 1.79
N LYS A 11 8.36 -2.44 2.65
CA LYS A 11 7.98 -1.04 2.67
C LYS A 11 9.11 -0.26 3.32
N ILE A 12 9.57 0.79 2.66
CA ILE A 12 10.71 1.61 3.08
C ILE A 12 10.33 3.07 3.11
N ASN A 13 10.97 3.80 4.01
CA ASN A 13 10.77 5.23 4.12
C ASN A 13 11.44 5.99 2.92
N PRO A 14 11.07 7.26 2.69
CA PRO A 14 11.64 8.06 1.61
C PRO A 14 13.16 8.22 1.67
N ALA A 15 13.74 8.29 2.87
CA ALA A 15 15.18 8.42 3.07
C ALA A 15 15.94 7.19 2.55
N VAL A 16 15.45 5.99 2.87
CA VAL A 16 15.97 4.70 2.38
C VAL A 16 15.82 4.62 0.86
N SER A 17 14.68 5.04 0.30
CA SER A 17 14.43 5.05 -1.15
C SER A 17 15.39 5.99 -1.89
N ALA A 18 15.64 7.18 -1.33
CA ALA A 18 16.61 8.14 -1.85
C ALA A 18 18.04 7.60 -1.80
N PHE A 19 18.43 6.94 -0.70
CA PHE A 19 19.74 6.32 -0.56
C PHE A 19 19.99 5.22 -1.61
N LEU A 20 18.95 4.43 -1.94
CA LEU A 20 19.04 3.41 -2.98
C LEU A 20 19.02 4.00 -4.41
N GLY A 21 18.65 5.27 -4.57
CA GLY A 21 18.49 5.93 -5.87
C GLY A 21 17.29 5.39 -6.67
N GLN A 22 16.28 4.83 -6.00
CA GLN A 22 15.19 4.08 -6.64
C GLN A 22 13.85 4.83 -6.67
N THR A 23 13.85 6.11 -6.31
CA THR A 23 12.64 6.92 -6.10
C THR A 23 11.71 7.02 -7.31
N HIS A 24 12.24 6.87 -8.53
CA HIS A 24 11.52 7.15 -9.79
C HIS A 24 10.81 5.93 -10.43
N TRP A 25 11.12 4.71 -10.00
CA TRP A 25 10.58 3.48 -10.59
C TRP A 25 9.95 2.53 -9.57
N ARG A 26 9.96 2.91 -8.29
CA ARG A 26 9.33 2.13 -7.23
C ARG A 26 7.85 2.44 -7.11
N ALA A 27 7.08 1.41 -6.80
CA ALA A 27 5.70 1.56 -6.38
C ALA A 27 5.66 2.40 -5.10
N ARG A 28 4.89 3.49 -5.15
CA ARG A 28 4.62 4.35 -4.01
C ARG A 28 3.35 3.85 -3.32
N THR A 29 3.38 3.82 -1.99
CA THR A 29 2.20 3.54 -1.15
C THR A 29 1.39 4.81 -0.92
N ALA A 30 0.15 4.68 -0.46
CA ALA A 30 -0.73 5.82 -0.16
C ALA A 30 -0.08 6.83 0.80
N ASP A 31 0.70 6.36 1.78
CA ASP A 31 1.35 7.21 2.80
C ASP A 31 2.66 7.84 2.32
N GLY A 32 2.92 7.80 1.02
CA GLY A 32 4.11 8.39 0.42
C GLY A 32 5.40 7.59 0.59
N ASN A 33 5.36 6.43 1.24
CA ASN A 33 6.45 5.46 1.34
C ASN A 33 6.61 4.63 0.05
N TYR A 34 7.65 3.80 -0.03
CA TYR A 34 7.97 3.02 -1.23
C TYR A 34 8.01 1.51 -0.94
N ILE A 35 7.69 0.68 -1.93
CA ILE A 35 7.87 -0.77 -1.85
C ILE A 35 9.13 -1.18 -2.61
N ALA A 36 10.08 -1.75 -1.88
CA ALA A 36 11.31 -2.31 -2.42
C ALA A 36 11.30 -3.85 -2.45
N PHE A 37 12.20 -4.44 -3.23
CA PHE A 37 12.48 -5.88 -3.14
C PHE A 37 13.55 -6.10 -2.07
N ILE A 38 13.43 -7.19 -1.31
CA ILE A 38 14.41 -7.54 -0.26
C ILE A 38 15.84 -7.66 -0.79
N HIS A 39 16.01 -8.02 -2.07
CA HIS A 39 17.32 -8.13 -2.70
C HIS A 39 18.03 -6.79 -2.87
N ASP A 40 17.28 -5.69 -3.03
CA ASP A 40 17.85 -4.34 -3.16
C ASP A 40 18.32 -3.79 -1.82
N ILE A 41 17.65 -4.15 -0.71
CA ILE A 41 18.01 -3.69 0.64
C ILE A 41 19.39 -4.22 1.08
N LYS A 42 19.84 -5.33 0.50
CA LYS A 42 21.20 -5.86 0.74
C LYS A 42 22.33 -4.86 0.42
N ARG A 43 22.04 -3.82 -0.36
CA ARG A 43 22.99 -2.73 -0.65
C ARG A 43 23.18 -1.78 0.53
N ILE A 44 22.20 -1.71 1.42
CA ILE A 44 22.22 -0.88 2.63
C ILE A 44 22.88 -1.63 3.76
N ASP A 45 22.44 -2.88 3.96
CA ASP A 45 22.92 -3.72 5.05
C ASP A 45 23.12 -5.16 4.57
N ARG A 46 24.32 -5.69 4.79
CA ARG A 46 24.71 -7.04 4.38
C ARG A 46 24.00 -8.10 5.23
N ASP A 47 23.69 -7.77 6.47
CA ASP A 47 23.11 -8.66 7.48
C ASP A 47 21.57 -8.69 7.42
N PHE A 48 20.95 -7.93 6.51
CA PHE A 48 19.49 -7.92 6.32
C PHE A 48 18.90 -9.32 6.11
N LEU A 49 19.62 -10.24 5.45
CA LEU A 49 19.12 -11.60 5.28
C LEU A 49 19.27 -12.49 6.52
N ALA A 50 20.22 -12.18 7.40
CA ALA A 50 20.45 -12.94 8.62
C ALA A 50 19.39 -12.57 9.68
N HIS A 51 19.07 -11.28 9.79
CA HIS A 51 18.14 -10.73 10.79
C HIS A 51 17.16 -9.74 10.14
N PRO A 52 16.26 -10.21 9.26
CA PRO A 52 15.44 -9.33 8.42
C PRO A 52 14.49 -8.43 9.22
N GLU A 53 13.88 -8.95 10.29
CA GLU A 53 12.93 -8.16 11.11
C GLU A 53 13.64 -7.07 11.90
N GLU A 54 14.76 -7.40 12.55
CA GLU A 54 15.55 -6.45 13.33
C GLU A 54 16.16 -5.37 12.42
N THR A 55 16.76 -5.78 11.30
CA THR A 55 17.37 -4.85 10.35
C THR A 55 16.32 -3.97 9.69
N ALA A 56 15.15 -4.51 9.33
CA ALA A 56 14.04 -3.73 8.79
C ALA A 56 13.60 -2.66 9.79
N SER A 57 13.37 -3.04 11.06
CA SER A 57 12.99 -2.09 12.10
C SER A 57 14.06 -1.00 12.30
N ALA A 58 15.34 -1.36 12.31
CA ALA A 58 16.44 -0.42 12.49
C ALA A 58 16.52 0.66 11.40
N ILE A 59 16.21 0.29 10.15
CA ILE A 59 16.21 1.25 9.01
C ILE A 59 14.85 1.92 8.78
N GLY A 60 13.86 1.67 9.64
CA GLY A 60 12.50 2.22 9.47
C GLY A 60 11.75 1.59 8.30
N ALA A 61 11.84 0.28 8.17
CA ALA A 61 11.23 -0.52 7.11
C ALA A 61 10.34 -1.63 7.67
N LEU A 62 9.41 -2.11 6.85
CA LEU A 62 8.45 -3.16 7.20
C LEU A 62 8.50 -4.28 6.15
N LEU A 63 8.70 -5.53 6.58
CA LEU A 63 8.69 -6.70 5.70
C LEU A 63 7.27 -7.02 5.24
N LEU A 64 7.12 -7.33 3.96
CA LEU A 64 5.83 -7.63 3.34
C LEU A 64 5.91 -8.91 2.50
N ASN A 65 4.87 -9.72 2.59
CA ASN A 65 4.60 -10.77 1.61
C ASN A 65 3.99 -10.17 0.33
N SER A 66 3.78 -11.00 -0.70
CA SER A 66 3.29 -10.51 -2.00
C SER A 66 1.88 -9.93 -1.95
N ALA A 67 0.99 -10.50 -1.12
CA ALA A 67 -0.38 -10.00 -0.96
C ALA A 67 -0.37 -8.66 -0.22
N GLU A 68 0.38 -8.60 0.87
CA GLU A 68 0.58 -7.41 1.68
C GLU A 68 1.17 -6.24 0.89
N ALA A 69 2.17 -6.51 0.05
CA ALA A 69 2.75 -5.49 -0.83
C ALA A 69 1.71 -4.94 -1.83
N LYS A 70 0.83 -5.80 -2.32
CA LYS A 70 -0.26 -5.38 -3.20
C LYS A 70 -1.29 -4.52 -2.44
N GLU A 71 -1.68 -4.92 -1.24
CA GLU A 71 -2.60 -4.15 -0.40
C GLU A 71 -2.06 -2.76 -0.04
N GLU A 72 -0.77 -2.65 0.26
CA GLU A 72 -0.09 -1.38 0.56
C GLU A 72 0.07 -0.48 -0.67
N GLN A 73 0.26 -1.08 -1.86
CA GLN A 73 0.34 -0.36 -3.11
C GLN A 73 -1.04 0.15 -3.57
N ASP A 74 -2.08 -0.68 -3.42
CA ASP A 74 -3.45 -0.33 -3.78
C ASP A 74 -4.09 0.63 -2.73
N GLY A 75 -3.44 0.81 -1.56
CA GLY A 75 -3.91 1.68 -0.48
C GLY A 75 -5.02 1.07 0.38
N THR A 76 -5.34 -0.21 0.17
CA THR A 76 -6.36 -0.95 0.94
C THR A 76 -5.92 -1.20 2.38
N SER A 77 -4.61 -1.37 2.60
CA SER A 77 -4.01 -1.52 3.92
C SER A 77 -2.80 -0.62 4.00
N SER A 78 -2.83 0.34 4.92
CA SER A 78 -1.70 1.23 5.19
C SER A 78 -1.17 0.95 6.59
N ARG A 79 0.01 0.33 6.65
CA ARG A 79 0.70 0.11 7.93
C ARG A 79 1.75 1.18 8.19
N PRO A 80 1.81 1.74 9.41
CA PRO A 80 2.85 2.68 9.77
C PRO A 80 4.21 1.99 9.78
N LEU A 81 5.24 2.73 9.37
CA LEU A 81 6.61 2.26 9.46
C LEU A 81 7.15 2.42 10.89
N PRO A 82 8.03 1.52 11.36
CA PRO A 82 8.73 1.71 12.63
C PRO A 82 9.65 2.93 12.55
N ALA A 83 9.87 3.58 13.69
CA ALA A 83 10.85 4.66 13.78
C ALA A 83 12.26 4.09 13.58
N ALA A 84 12.96 4.56 12.54
CA ALA A 84 14.33 4.13 12.26
C ALA A 84 15.26 4.51 13.42
N THR A 85 16.07 3.56 13.87
CA THR A 85 17.14 3.82 14.84
C THR A 85 18.45 4.18 14.14
N ASP A 86 18.60 3.81 12.87
CA ASP A 86 19.73 4.23 12.04
C ASP A 86 19.59 5.74 11.71
N PRO A 87 20.57 6.57 12.10
CA PRO A 87 20.49 8.02 11.92
C PRO A 87 20.47 8.45 10.45
N ARG A 88 20.87 7.58 9.51
CA ARG A 88 20.79 7.86 8.06
C ARG A 88 19.36 7.86 7.55
N PHE A 89 18.47 7.16 8.26
CA PHE A 89 17.10 6.90 7.85
C PHE A 89 16.08 7.41 8.87
N TYR A 90 16.52 8.11 9.92
CA TYR A 90 15.61 8.76 10.85
C TYR A 90 14.79 9.82 10.11
N ILE A 91 13.47 9.73 10.25
CA ILE A 91 12.52 10.73 9.76
C ILE A 91 11.75 11.20 10.98
N ASP A 92 11.68 12.52 11.18
CA ASP A 92 10.90 13.06 12.28
C ASP A 92 9.42 12.76 12.03
N PRO A 93 8.68 12.23 13.02
CA PRO A 93 7.26 11.91 12.84
C PRO A 93 6.42 13.14 12.48
N SER A 94 6.87 14.37 12.79
CA SER A 94 6.21 15.60 12.35
C SER A 94 6.38 15.90 10.86
N GLU A 95 7.42 15.37 10.22
CA GLU A 95 7.65 15.49 8.78
C GLU A 95 6.84 14.46 7.96
N THR A 96 6.29 13.44 8.61
CA THR A 96 5.51 12.38 7.97
C THR A 96 3.99 12.63 8.06
N GLY A 97 3.59 13.89 8.31
CA GLY A 97 2.20 14.32 8.42
C GLY A 97 1.42 14.19 7.11
N GLY A 98 0.52 13.21 7.07
CA GLY A 98 -0.46 13.00 6.01
C GLY A 98 -1.49 11.92 6.32
N ALA A 99 -1.80 11.68 7.61
CA ALA A 99 -3.07 11.09 8.03
C ALA A 99 -3.72 12.15 8.92
N GLU A 100 -4.55 12.98 8.32
CA GLU A 100 -5.47 13.83 9.07
C GLU A 100 -6.45 12.88 9.76
N GLU A 101 -6.21 12.62 11.04
CA GLU A 101 -7.25 12.13 11.93
C GLU A 101 -8.25 13.29 12.07
N GLU A 102 -9.30 13.30 11.24
CA GLU A 102 -10.50 14.09 11.52
C GLU A 102 -11.12 13.52 12.80
N ASP A 103 -10.72 14.11 13.93
CA ASP A 103 -11.35 13.95 15.23
C ASP A 103 -12.83 14.34 15.13
N GLY A 104 -13.67 13.30 15.15
CA GLY A 104 -15.11 13.40 15.02
C GLY A 104 -15.73 14.24 16.14
N THR A 105 -16.14 15.46 15.80
CA THR A 105 -17.17 16.17 16.57
C THR A 105 -18.52 15.56 16.23
N VAL A 106 -19.03 14.73 17.13
CA VAL A 106 -20.44 14.32 17.19
C VAL A 106 -21.31 15.54 17.46
N ALA A 107 -22.23 15.85 16.55
CA ALA A 107 -23.42 16.65 16.86
C ALA A 107 -24.58 16.30 15.91
N GLU A 108 -25.43 15.41 16.42
CA GLU A 108 -26.90 15.45 16.40
C GLU A 108 -27.66 15.29 15.07
N SER A 109 -28.35 14.16 14.96
CA SER A 109 -29.57 13.99 14.15
C SER A 109 -30.77 14.35 15.03
N PRO A 110 -31.79 15.07 14.52
CA PRO A 110 -33.03 14.36 14.16
C PRO A 110 -33.81 14.92 12.94
N GLU A 111 -34.27 13.98 12.09
CA GLU A 111 -35.58 13.86 11.39
C GLU A 111 -36.31 15.07 10.76
N ASP A 112 -36.66 14.94 9.47
CA ASP A 112 -38.05 14.76 8.96
C ASP A 112 -38.30 15.38 7.56
N GLY A 113 -39.10 14.68 6.73
CA GLY A 113 -39.69 15.16 5.47
C GLY A 113 -39.21 14.37 4.24
N ALA A 114 -39.87 13.27 3.85
CA ALA A 114 -41.03 13.23 2.95
C ALA A 114 -40.72 13.86 1.56
N ASP A 115 -40.94 13.26 0.40
CA ASP A 115 -41.91 12.24 -0.01
C ASP A 115 -41.54 11.77 -1.44
N ALA A 116 -42.11 10.63 -1.87
CA ALA A 116 -42.33 10.09 -3.23
C ALA A 116 -41.32 10.38 -4.39
N ASP A 117 -40.91 9.43 -5.23
CA ASP A 117 -41.77 8.50 -5.97
C ASP A 117 -40.91 7.38 -6.61
N SER A 118 -41.44 6.17 -6.65
CA SER A 118 -40.90 4.94 -7.26
C SER A 118 -41.32 4.86 -8.75
N PRO A 119 -41.20 3.76 -9.51
CA PRO A 119 -40.12 2.80 -9.79
C PRO A 119 -39.88 2.61 -11.32
N ALA A 120 -38.88 1.79 -11.72
CA ALA A 120 -38.86 0.85 -12.88
C ALA A 120 -37.38 0.49 -13.16
N GLN A 121 -36.83 -0.72 -12.97
CA GLN A 121 -37.20 -2.05 -13.50
C GLN A 121 -37.58 -2.00 -14.98
N GLU A 122 -36.60 -2.18 -15.87
CA GLU A 122 -36.83 -2.87 -17.14
C GLU A 122 -35.53 -3.56 -17.60
N GLU A 123 -35.60 -4.89 -17.69
CA GLU A 123 -34.68 -5.73 -18.46
C GLU A 123 -35.06 -5.61 -19.93
N THR A 124 -34.11 -5.41 -20.85
CA THR A 124 -34.27 -5.92 -22.23
C THR A 124 -32.93 -6.26 -22.87
N ASP A 125 -32.90 -7.50 -23.33
CA ASP A 125 -32.04 -8.20 -24.28
C ASP A 125 -31.65 -7.39 -25.53
N THR A 126 -30.43 -7.57 -26.03
CA THR A 126 -30.17 -7.56 -27.48
C THR A 126 -28.92 -8.42 -27.78
N GLU A 127 -29.19 -9.67 -28.10
CA GLU A 127 -28.42 -10.49 -29.04
C GLU A 127 -28.15 -9.71 -30.34
N ASN A 128 -26.89 -9.69 -30.82
CA ASN A 128 -26.60 -9.46 -32.23
C ASN A 128 -25.47 -10.39 -32.68
N GLU A 129 -25.89 -11.52 -33.24
CA GLU A 129 -25.13 -12.43 -34.08
C GLU A 129 -25.19 -11.90 -35.53
N GLU A 130 -24.09 -11.42 -36.11
CA GLU A 130 -23.84 -11.32 -37.58
C GLU A 130 -22.32 -11.07 -37.76
N THR A 131 -21.53 -11.64 -38.68
CA THR A 131 -21.71 -12.66 -39.73
C THR A 131 -20.31 -13.08 -40.22
N GLU A 132 -20.31 -14.24 -40.85
CA GLU A 132 -19.31 -15.00 -41.59
C GLU A 132 -18.24 -14.26 -42.43
N GLY A 133 -17.08 -14.93 -42.54
CA GLY A 133 -16.10 -14.84 -43.63
C GLY A 133 -14.95 -15.80 -43.33
N GLY A 134 -15.03 -17.08 -43.71
CA GLY A 134 -14.68 -17.54 -45.05
C GLY A 134 -13.15 -17.74 -45.14
N MET A 135 -12.63 -18.92 -44.81
CA MET A 135 -12.07 -19.86 -45.80
C MET A 135 -11.10 -19.21 -46.79
N GLU A 136 -9.81 -19.49 -46.61
CA GLU A 136 -8.89 -20.02 -47.64
C GLU A 136 -7.60 -20.54 -46.97
#